data_AF-A0A1G8UTX4-F1
#
_entry.id   AF-A0A1G8UTX4-F1
#
_cell.length_a   1.000
_cell.length_b   1.000
_cell.length_c   1.000
_cell.angle_alpha   90.00
_cell.angle_beta   90.00
_cell.angle_gamma   90.00
#
_symmetry.space_group_name_H-M   'P 1'
#
loop_
_entity.id
_entity.type
_entity.pdbx_description
1 polymer ?
#
loop_
_entity_poly.entity_id
_entity_poly.type
_entity_poly.pdbx_seq_one_letter_code
_entity_poly.pdbx_strand_id
1 'polypeptide(L)'
;MKKNNTTKAFLLSFAMVIAFSGCRTEEKDIPVNELAYKNIKIKNLFGVNAFEWDFLQDPNNPNDGSMVFEPKMNLLRSFSSVRHYMDWEKLEDKPNMYSFNPTTRGGWNYDAMYARAKTDGIFMLSCLKNTPDWLYNTYPKSMQGVDNVPVKYGANREDPASYIAQAKMIYQFVARYGANKNIDTTVIKLNTTPRWSGDKVNQVKVGLDLVNYVECNNEPDKWWQGKRAQQTGAEYAANLSAFYDGHKGKLGKYAGAKTADPNIKVVIGGLARPDVNFLKEIVEWCRTNRGVKADGSVDLCFDVVNYHLYSNDNTGWFGKFKSNKRGIAPELSNMGEIADSFVQYTTQLGKGIEVWTTETGYDLSDKSVQRAIPIGQKSALVTQADWILRTSLMYARHGLSRVFFYIAYDIDPPGTPSGSSPFGTSGLLNQGGRRPAADYLLQTTKLMGEYIYENTIKKDPFVDIYAFKDKKMYVLVVPDEKDRTEVYELDLGEKVKKARVYKLKPGADEMAHEDIATKGGKISVTVTETPTFIQAI
;
A
#
# COMPACT_ATOMS: atom_id res chain seq x y z
N MET A 1 -46.31 -0.77 89.44
CA MET A 1 -44.86 -0.53 89.32
C MET A 1 -44.56 0.16 88.00
N LYS A 2 -43.73 1.20 88.04
CA LYS A 2 -43.41 2.14 86.95
C LYS A 2 -42.76 1.44 85.74
N LYS A 3 -43.13 1.86 84.52
CA LYS A 3 -42.26 2.67 83.63
C LYS A 3 -43.00 3.07 82.35
N ASN A 4 -43.13 4.39 82.18
CA ASN A 4 -43.54 5.08 80.96
C ASN A 4 -42.47 4.91 79.86
N ASN A 5 -42.84 4.98 78.58
CA ASN A 5 -42.71 6.24 77.81
C ASN A 5 -43.14 6.15 76.34
N THR A 6 -44.12 7.01 76.03
CA THR A 6 -44.30 7.84 74.82
C THR A 6 -44.42 7.21 73.43
N THR A 7 -45.67 7.10 73.02
CA THR A 7 -46.24 7.14 71.66
C THR A 7 -45.97 8.48 70.97
N LYS A 8 -45.66 8.49 69.67
CA LYS A 8 -46.07 9.58 68.75
C LYS A 8 -46.17 9.08 67.30
N ALA A 9 -47.27 9.46 66.68
CA ALA A 9 -47.85 8.94 65.45
C ALA A 9 -47.13 9.44 64.18
N PHE A 10 -47.17 8.58 63.15
CA PHE A 10 -46.77 8.87 61.76
C PHE A 10 -47.76 9.84 61.11
N LEU A 11 -47.25 10.90 60.48
CA LEU A 11 -48.00 11.82 59.64
C LEU A 11 -47.35 11.84 58.25
N LEU A 12 -48.19 11.58 57.24
CA LEU A 12 -47.87 11.67 55.81
C LEU A 12 -47.36 13.08 55.44
N SER A 13 -46.31 13.14 54.64
CA SER A 13 -45.97 14.31 53.84
C SER A 13 -45.62 13.87 52.41
N PHE A 14 -46.50 14.25 51.49
CA PHE A 14 -46.38 14.11 50.04
C PHE A 14 -45.31 15.10 49.55
N ALA A 15 -44.18 14.60 49.04
CA ALA A 15 -43.16 15.44 48.40
C ALA A 15 -43.21 15.20 46.89
N MET A 16 -43.66 16.23 46.17
CA MET A 16 -43.70 16.35 44.72
C MET A 16 -42.25 16.42 44.20
N VAL A 17 -41.77 15.36 43.55
CA VAL A 17 -40.46 15.38 42.88
C VAL A 17 -40.64 16.07 41.54
N ILE A 18 -40.15 17.31 41.46
CA ILE A 18 -40.00 18.07 40.22
C ILE A 18 -38.95 17.36 39.36
N ALA A 19 -39.39 16.80 38.24
CA ALA A 19 -38.49 16.27 37.21
C ALA A 19 -37.73 17.44 36.57
N PHE A 20 -36.46 17.60 36.94
CA PHE A 20 -35.52 18.34 36.11
C PHE A 20 -35.18 17.48 34.90
N SER A 21 -35.92 17.67 33.81
CA SER A 21 -35.51 17.26 32.48
C SER A 21 -34.26 18.05 32.10
N GLY A 22 -33.08 17.51 32.45
CA GLY A 22 -31.83 18.00 31.91
C GLY A 22 -31.85 17.79 30.39
N CYS A 23 -31.76 18.88 29.63
CA CYS A 23 -31.37 18.85 28.23
C CYS A 23 -30.03 18.12 28.10
N ARG A 24 -30.05 16.81 27.85
CA ARG A 24 -28.97 16.15 27.14
C ARG A 24 -29.13 16.54 25.68
N THR A 25 -28.25 17.41 25.21
CA THR A 25 -28.00 17.56 23.79
C THR A 25 -27.70 16.17 23.23
N GLU A 26 -28.43 15.76 22.20
CA GLU A 26 -28.12 14.59 21.38
C GLU A 26 -26.74 14.80 20.75
N GLU A 27 -25.67 14.44 21.46
CA GLU A 27 -24.49 13.92 20.77
C GLU A 27 -24.98 12.64 20.09
N LYS A 28 -25.39 12.77 18.83
CA LYS A 28 -25.75 11.66 17.95
C LYS A 28 -24.73 10.55 18.17
N ASP A 29 -25.22 9.35 18.50
CA ASP A 29 -24.42 8.13 18.61
C ASP A 29 -23.69 7.88 17.28
N ILE A 30 -22.50 8.46 17.16
CA ILE A 30 -21.56 8.15 16.09
C ILE A 30 -21.06 6.74 16.39
N PRO A 31 -21.29 5.76 15.48
CA PRO A 31 -20.82 4.40 15.71
C PRO A 31 -19.32 4.40 15.98
N VAL A 32 -18.89 3.71 17.04
CA VAL A 32 -17.48 3.53 17.36
C VAL A 32 -16.78 2.84 16.20
N ASN A 33 -15.69 3.42 15.71
CA ASN A 33 -14.90 2.82 14.66
C ASN A 33 -14.05 1.68 15.19
N GLU A 34 -14.46 0.46 14.85
CA GLU A 34 -13.79 -0.78 15.23
C GLU A 34 -12.35 -0.89 14.70
N LEU A 35 -11.97 -0.07 13.71
CA LEU A 35 -10.62 -0.01 13.13
C LEU A 35 -9.76 1.11 13.73
N ALA A 36 -10.26 1.89 14.70
CA ALA A 36 -9.53 3.01 15.30
C ALA A 36 -8.16 2.60 15.86
N TYR A 37 -8.01 1.34 16.33
CA TYR A 37 -6.74 0.81 16.83
C TYR A 37 -5.61 0.78 15.79
N LYS A 38 -5.94 0.75 14.48
CA LYS A 38 -4.95 0.66 13.41
C LYS A 38 -4.21 1.98 13.16
N ASN A 39 -4.73 3.12 13.63
CA ASN A 39 -4.12 4.45 13.52
C ASN A 39 -3.55 4.75 12.11
N ILE A 40 -4.32 4.45 11.07
CA ILE A 40 -3.89 4.57 9.67
C ILE A 40 -3.92 6.05 9.28
N LYS A 41 -2.73 6.64 9.16
CA LYS A 41 -2.58 8.00 8.64
C LYS A 41 -2.88 8.02 7.15
N ILE A 42 -3.66 8.99 6.71
CA ILE A 42 -4.06 9.14 5.31
C ILE A 42 -2.85 9.15 4.35
N LYS A 43 -1.75 9.80 4.74
CA LYS A 43 -0.55 9.81 3.89
C LYS A 43 -0.01 8.42 3.60
N ASN A 44 -0.22 7.41 4.46
CA ASN A 44 0.27 6.06 4.22
C ASN A 44 -0.40 5.36 3.03
N LEU A 45 -1.53 5.91 2.55
CA LEU A 45 -2.30 5.38 1.42
C LEU A 45 -1.92 6.05 0.09
N PHE A 46 -0.87 6.88 0.08
CA PHE A 46 -0.44 7.64 -1.09
C PHE A 46 0.94 7.19 -1.60
N GLY A 47 1.10 5.87 -1.72
CA GLY A 47 2.28 5.26 -2.30
C GLY A 47 2.21 5.14 -3.82
N VAL A 48 3.36 4.93 -4.44
CA VAL A 48 3.46 4.67 -5.88
C VAL A 48 4.44 3.53 -6.15
N ASN A 49 4.20 2.75 -7.21
CA ASN A 49 5.20 1.86 -7.77
C ASN A 49 6.22 2.68 -8.57
N ALA A 50 7.49 2.33 -8.50
CA ALA A 50 8.53 2.96 -9.30
C ALA A 50 9.72 2.00 -9.49
N PHE A 51 10.56 2.33 -10.44
CA PHE A 51 11.83 1.64 -10.69
C PHE A 51 13.01 2.53 -10.29
N GLU A 52 14.19 1.95 -10.21
CA GLU A 52 15.41 2.67 -9.87
C GLU A 52 15.76 3.80 -10.84
N TRP A 53 15.42 3.66 -12.12
CA TRP A 53 15.64 4.71 -13.13
C TRP A 53 14.71 5.90 -12.94
N ASP A 54 13.62 5.75 -12.20
CA ASP A 54 12.74 6.86 -11.80
C ASP A 54 13.39 7.73 -10.72
N PHE A 55 14.50 7.29 -10.11
CA PHE A 55 15.31 8.08 -9.18
C PHE A 55 16.64 8.53 -9.79
N LEU A 56 17.31 7.64 -10.51
CA LEU A 56 18.74 7.77 -10.82
C LEU A 56 19.01 8.23 -12.25
N GLN A 57 18.14 7.89 -13.21
CA GLN A 57 18.46 8.14 -14.62
C GLN A 57 18.19 9.59 -15.02
N ASP A 58 19.25 10.29 -15.43
CA ASP A 58 19.18 11.55 -16.17
C ASP A 58 18.81 11.27 -17.65
N PRO A 59 17.70 11.82 -18.17
CA PRO A 59 17.36 11.69 -19.59
C PRO A 59 18.42 12.20 -20.56
N ASN A 60 19.27 13.16 -20.13
CA ASN A 60 20.37 13.70 -20.94
C ASN A 60 21.65 12.86 -20.85
N ASN A 61 21.74 11.97 -19.86
CA ASN A 61 22.83 11.02 -19.70
C ASN A 61 22.29 9.66 -19.22
N PRO A 62 21.53 8.95 -20.08
CA PRO A 62 20.70 7.81 -19.66
C PRO A 62 21.50 6.58 -19.19
N ASN A 63 22.82 6.59 -19.39
CA ASN A 63 23.74 5.53 -18.97
C ASN A 63 24.37 5.79 -17.59
N ASP A 64 24.14 6.97 -17.00
CA ASP A 64 24.62 7.30 -15.67
C ASP A 64 23.54 7.07 -14.61
N GLY A 65 23.65 5.91 -13.95
CA GLY A 65 22.83 5.56 -12.78
C GLY A 65 23.53 5.82 -11.44
N SER A 66 24.60 6.62 -11.41
CA SER A 66 25.49 6.72 -10.25
C SER A 66 25.03 7.70 -9.18
N MET A 67 24.10 8.61 -9.49
CA MET A 67 23.59 9.62 -8.57
C MET A 67 22.08 9.82 -8.74
N VAL A 68 21.46 10.47 -7.75
CA VAL A 68 20.04 10.83 -7.83
C VAL A 68 19.86 11.96 -8.84
N PHE A 69 18.89 11.79 -9.74
CA PHE A 69 18.47 12.83 -10.67
C PHE A 69 17.39 13.71 -10.02
N GLU A 70 17.81 14.88 -9.54
CA GLU A 70 16.98 15.81 -8.76
C GLU A 70 15.61 16.13 -9.38
N PRO A 71 15.48 16.36 -10.70
CA PRO A 71 14.17 16.66 -11.29
C PRO A 71 13.14 15.53 -11.09
N LYS A 72 13.54 14.26 -11.23
CA LYS A 72 12.63 13.14 -10.96
C LYS A 72 12.37 12.97 -9.46
N MET A 73 13.40 13.14 -8.63
CA MET A 73 13.23 13.08 -7.17
C MET A 73 12.25 14.14 -6.66
N ASN A 74 12.26 15.35 -7.23
CA ASN A 74 11.30 16.41 -6.91
C ASN A 74 9.85 16.00 -7.23
N LEU A 75 9.63 15.21 -8.27
CA LEU A 75 8.30 14.68 -8.60
C LEU A 75 7.91 13.53 -7.67
N LEU A 76 8.84 12.65 -7.31
CA LEU A 76 8.58 11.55 -6.38
C LEU A 76 8.17 12.00 -4.97
N ARG A 77 8.56 13.22 -4.55
CA ARG A 77 8.08 13.86 -3.31
C ARG A 77 6.57 14.13 -3.28
N SER A 78 5.87 13.92 -4.39
CA SER A 78 4.40 13.93 -4.42
C SER A 78 3.78 12.76 -3.65
N PHE A 79 4.57 11.71 -3.43
CA PHE A 79 4.15 10.47 -2.78
C PHE A 79 4.84 10.33 -1.42
N SER A 80 4.15 9.72 -0.47
CA SER A 80 4.70 9.44 0.86
C SER A 80 5.55 8.18 0.91
N SER A 81 5.39 7.32 -0.10
CA SER A 81 5.97 6.00 -0.14
C SER A 81 6.19 5.53 -1.57
N VAL A 82 7.21 4.72 -1.76
CA VAL A 82 7.53 4.09 -3.03
C VAL A 82 7.71 2.59 -2.82
N ARG A 83 7.04 1.82 -3.68
CA ARG A 83 7.34 0.41 -3.90
C ARG A 83 8.33 0.31 -5.05
N HIS A 84 9.57 -0.05 -4.72
CA HIS A 84 10.63 -0.23 -5.68
C HIS A 84 10.52 -1.63 -6.31
N TYR A 85 10.16 -1.68 -7.59
CA TYR A 85 10.26 -2.90 -8.37
C TYR A 85 11.72 -3.24 -8.63
N MET A 86 12.17 -4.39 -8.15
CA MET A 86 13.54 -4.83 -8.30
C MET A 86 13.57 -6.25 -8.84
N ASP A 87 14.07 -6.40 -10.06
CA ASP A 87 14.33 -7.72 -10.63
C ASP A 87 15.55 -8.34 -9.95
N TRP A 88 15.43 -9.60 -9.52
CA TRP A 88 16.51 -10.33 -8.82
C TRP A 88 17.83 -10.28 -9.61
N GLU A 89 17.79 -10.36 -10.94
CA GLU A 89 18.99 -10.28 -11.78
C GLU A 89 19.83 -8.99 -11.59
N LYS A 90 19.24 -7.89 -11.10
CA LYS A 90 20.00 -6.67 -10.76
C LYS A 90 20.90 -6.88 -9.56
N LEU A 91 20.45 -7.70 -8.61
CA LEU A 91 21.19 -8.04 -7.40
C LEU A 91 22.16 -9.21 -7.60
N GLU A 92 21.81 -10.21 -8.42
CA GLU A 92 22.58 -11.45 -8.60
C GLU A 92 22.59 -11.90 -10.06
N ASP A 93 23.36 -11.20 -10.89
CA ASP A 93 23.54 -11.53 -12.32
C ASP A 93 24.15 -12.93 -12.52
N LYS A 94 25.02 -13.37 -11.61
CA LYS A 94 25.62 -14.70 -11.60
C LYS A 94 25.46 -15.35 -10.23
N PRO A 95 25.33 -16.70 -10.16
CA PRO A 95 25.13 -17.39 -8.89
C PRO A 95 26.20 -17.01 -7.85
N ASN A 96 25.76 -16.59 -6.67
CA ASN A 96 26.57 -16.15 -5.54
C ASN A 96 27.45 -14.90 -5.80
N MET A 97 27.15 -14.09 -6.82
CA MET A 97 27.86 -12.85 -7.11
C MET A 97 26.90 -11.66 -7.02
N TYR A 98 26.90 -10.98 -5.87
CA TYR A 98 25.92 -9.93 -5.59
C TYR A 98 26.44 -8.53 -5.93
N SER A 99 25.58 -7.64 -6.42
CA SER A 99 25.94 -6.26 -6.76
C SER A 99 24.85 -5.27 -6.37
N PHE A 100 25.27 -4.08 -5.93
CA PHE A 100 24.41 -3.07 -5.32
C PHE A 100 24.77 -1.65 -5.74
N ASN A 101 26.07 -1.37 -5.83
CA ASN A 101 26.59 -0.07 -6.21
C ASN A 101 27.98 -0.23 -6.84
N PRO A 102 28.09 -0.18 -8.18
CA PRO A 102 26.96 -0.27 -9.12
C PRO A 102 26.36 -1.68 -9.15
N THR A 103 25.07 -1.80 -9.49
CA THR A 103 24.51 -3.08 -9.94
C THR A 103 25.19 -3.53 -11.24
N THR A 104 25.36 -4.84 -11.42
CA THR A 104 26.00 -5.39 -12.63
C THR A 104 25.12 -5.13 -13.86
N ARG A 105 23.82 -5.39 -13.74
CA ARG A 105 22.82 -5.04 -14.75
C ARG A 105 22.27 -3.63 -14.47
N GLY A 106 22.31 -2.77 -15.48
CA GLY A 106 21.76 -1.40 -15.43
C GLY A 106 22.68 -0.36 -14.78
N GLY A 107 23.62 -0.76 -13.91
CA GLY A 107 24.63 0.15 -13.41
C GLY A 107 24.18 1.12 -12.33
N TRP A 108 23.17 0.72 -11.56
CA TRP A 108 22.45 1.58 -10.63
C TRP A 108 23.16 1.67 -9.28
N ASN A 109 23.07 2.84 -8.66
CA ASN A 109 23.52 3.10 -7.30
C ASN A 109 22.35 3.04 -6.31
N TYR A 110 22.01 1.83 -5.85
CA TYR A 110 20.94 1.63 -4.88
C TYR A 110 21.25 2.28 -3.52
N ASP A 111 22.53 2.40 -3.13
CA ASP A 111 22.91 3.12 -1.90
C ASP A 111 22.39 4.57 -1.95
N ALA A 112 22.64 5.28 -3.05
CA ALA A 112 22.24 6.67 -3.21
C ALA A 112 20.71 6.83 -3.23
N MET A 113 20.02 5.94 -3.94
CA MET A 113 18.56 5.94 -4.02
C MET A 113 17.92 5.75 -2.64
N TYR A 114 18.29 4.69 -1.91
CA TYR A 114 17.68 4.43 -0.60
C TYR A 114 18.10 5.46 0.46
N ALA A 115 19.36 5.94 0.44
CA ALA A 115 19.80 7.01 1.32
C ALA A 115 19.01 8.31 1.09
N ARG A 116 18.72 8.62 -0.18
CA ARG A 116 17.92 9.79 -0.51
C ARG A 116 16.46 9.63 -0.10
N ALA A 117 15.83 8.49 -0.37
CA ALA A 117 14.46 8.23 0.07
C ALA A 117 14.32 8.39 1.59
N LYS A 118 15.26 7.82 2.37
CA LYS A 118 15.28 7.99 3.83
C LYS A 118 15.42 9.45 4.25
N THR A 119 16.34 10.19 3.63
CA THR A 119 16.57 11.62 3.94
C THR A 119 15.32 12.46 3.70
N ASP A 120 14.58 12.18 2.62
CA ASP A 120 13.37 12.89 2.25
C ASP A 120 12.10 12.34 2.95
N GLY A 121 12.25 11.36 3.85
CA GLY A 121 11.13 10.77 4.58
C GLY A 121 10.18 9.92 3.73
N ILE A 122 10.63 9.46 2.56
CA ILE A 122 9.86 8.56 1.68
C ILE A 122 10.01 7.13 2.19
N PHE A 123 8.89 6.51 2.54
CA PHE A 123 8.87 5.11 2.93
C PHE A 123 9.16 4.20 1.74
N MET A 124 10.08 3.25 1.89
CA MET A 124 10.47 2.33 0.82
C MET A 124 10.03 0.90 1.12
N LEU A 125 9.28 0.30 0.19
CA LEU A 125 9.09 -1.15 0.09
C LEU A 125 9.96 -1.67 -1.06
N SER A 126 10.87 -2.60 -0.79
CA SER A 126 11.65 -3.24 -1.86
C SER A 126 10.98 -4.52 -2.31
N CYS A 127 10.46 -4.56 -3.54
CA CYS A 127 9.83 -5.74 -4.13
C CYS A 127 10.85 -6.54 -4.94
N LEU A 128 11.28 -7.68 -4.38
CA LEU A 128 12.23 -8.56 -5.04
C LEU A 128 11.47 -9.58 -5.89
N LYS A 129 11.45 -9.36 -7.20
CA LYS A 129 10.66 -10.14 -8.17
C LYS A 129 11.54 -10.76 -9.25
N ASN A 130 10.91 -11.61 -10.05
CA ASN A 130 11.52 -12.32 -11.17
C ASN A 130 12.68 -13.24 -10.78
N THR A 131 13.14 -14.01 -11.75
CA THR A 131 14.25 -14.95 -11.63
C THR A 131 15.35 -14.58 -12.61
N PRO A 132 16.63 -14.71 -12.20
CA PRO A 132 17.75 -14.48 -13.10
C PRO A 132 17.86 -15.58 -14.14
N ASP A 133 18.56 -15.27 -15.23
CA ASP A 133 18.71 -16.17 -16.39
C ASP A 133 19.31 -17.52 -16.03
N TRP A 134 20.35 -17.57 -15.21
CA TRP A 134 20.98 -18.79 -14.75
C TRP A 134 20.02 -19.72 -13.99
N LEU A 135 18.94 -19.18 -13.41
CA LEU A 135 17.94 -19.97 -12.70
C LEU A 135 16.86 -20.47 -13.65
N TYR A 136 16.20 -19.57 -14.40
CA TYR A 136 15.15 -20.02 -15.32
C TYR A 136 15.69 -20.85 -16.48
N ASN A 137 16.97 -20.69 -16.88
CA ASN A 137 17.61 -21.52 -17.90
C ASN A 137 17.77 -22.99 -17.49
N THR A 138 17.52 -23.34 -16.22
CA THR A 138 17.42 -24.74 -15.80
C THR A 138 16.15 -25.43 -16.32
N TYR A 139 15.15 -24.66 -16.77
CA TYR A 139 13.91 -25.18 -17.34
C TYR A 139 14.06 -25.56 -18.81
N PRO A 140 13.23 -26.49 -19.32
CA PRO A 140 13.10 -26.73 -20.76
C PRO A 140 12.83 -25.43 -21.51
N LYS A 141 13.41 -25.27 -22.71
CA LYS A 141 13.33 -24.02 -23.50
C LYS A 141 11.91 -23.44 -23.64
N SER A 142 10.90 -24.30 -23.82
CA SER A 142 9.49 -23.90 -23.95
C SER A 142 8.85 -23.38 -22.65
N MET A 143 9.54 -23.52 -21.52
CA MET A 143 9.09 -23.14 -20.18
C MET A 143 10.01 -22.09 -19.53
N GLN A 144 11.00 -21.56 -20.26
CA GLN A 144 11.90 -20.53 -19.73
C GLN A 144 11.19 -19.19 -19.68
N GLY A 145 11.39 -18.44 -18.60
CA GLY A 145 10.87 -17.10 -18.45
C GLY A 145 11.26 -16.47 -17.11
N VAL A 146 11.37 -15.14 -17.10
CA VAL A 146 11.74 -14.38 -15.90
C VAL A 146 10.72 -14.53 -14.77
N ASP A 147 9.47 -14.88 -15.07
CA ASP A 147 8.39 -15.11 -14.10
C ASP A 147 8.33 -16.55 -13.53
N ASN A 148 9.26 -17.44 -13.89
CA ASN A 148 9.28 -18.77 -13.30
C ASN A 148 9.35 -18.71 -11.77
N VAL A 149 8.75 -19.70 -11.09
CA VAL A 149 8.92 -19.88 -9.64
C VAL A 149 10.42 -19.91 -9.31
N PRO A 150 10.90 -19.25 -8.24
CA PRO A 150 12.32 -19.06 -7.93
C PRO A 150 13.04 -20.33 -7.42
N VAL A 151 12.92 -21.42 -8.17
CA VAL A 151 13.56 -22.72 -7.93
C VAL A 151 14.16 -23.25 -9.21
N LYS A 152 15.04 -24.26 -9.12
CA LYS A 152 15.51 -24.98 -10.29
C LYS A 152 14.40 -25.86 -10.86
N TYR A 153 14.44 -26.14 -12.16
CA TYR A 153 13.52 -27.09 -12.78
C TYR A 153 13.55 -28.46 -12.08
N GLY A 154 12.36 -29.04 -11.86
CA GLY A 154 12.19 -30.32 -11.18
C GLY A 154 12.32 -30.27 -9.65
N ALA A 155 12.64 -29.11 -9.05
CA ALA A 155 12.70 -28.98 -7.60
C ALA A 155 11.30 -29.10 -6.95
N ASN A 156 11.26 -29.61 -5.71
CA ASN A 156 10.03 -29.65 -4.93
C ASN A 156 9.65 -28.24 -4.46
N ARG A 157 8.53 -27.72 -4.95
CA ARG A 157 8.07 -26.36 -4.64
C ARG A 157 7.47 -26.22 -3.24
N GLU A 158 7.16 -27.31 -2.56
CA GLU A 158 6.72 -27.29 -1.16
C GLU A 158 7.88 -27.45 -0.16
N ASP A 159 9.11 -27.65 -0.65
CA ASP A 159 10.31 -27.73 0.19
C ASP A 159 11.01 -26.35 0.27
N PRO A 160 11.12 -25.73 1.44
CA PRO A 160 11.88 -24.48 1.62
C PRO A 160 13.33 -24.56 1.13
N ALA A 161 13.96 -25.74 1.15
CA ALA A 161 15.34 -25.91 0.69
C ALA A 161 15.51 -25.64 -0.82
N SER A 162 14.45 -25.81 -1.62
CA SER A 162 14.46 -25.49 -3.05
C SER A 162 14.69 -24.00 -3.32
N TYR A 163 14.37 -23.13 -2.36
CA TYR A 163 14.43 -21.67 -2.46
C TYR A 163 15.72 -21.08 -1.86
N ILE A 164 16.73 -21.91 -1.54
CA ILE A 164 17.97 -21.49 -0.87
C ILE A 164 18.70 -20.34 -1.60
N ALA A 165 18.64 -20.30 -2.93
CA ALA A 165 19.30 -19.24 -3.70
C ALA A 165 18.64 -17.88 -3.43
N GLN A 166 17.31 -17.82 -3.44
CA GLN A 166 16.57 -16.60 -3.13
C GLN A 166 16.78 -16.19 -1.66
N ALA A 167 16.80 -17.17 -0.74
CA ALA A 167 17.07 -16.93 0.67
C ALA A 167 18.46 -16.34 0.93
N LYS A 168 19.49 -16.78 0.18
CA LYS A 168 20.84 -16.20 0.24
C LYS A 168 20.90 -14.80 -0.36
N MET A 169 20.21 -14.58 -1.48
CA MET A 169 20.14 -13.26 -2.09
C MET A 169 19.53 -12.23 -1.14
N ILE A 170 18.38 -12.55 -0.53
CA ILE A 170 17.73 -11.60 0.39
C ILE A 170 18.58 -11.34 1.64
N TYR A 171 19.31 -12.35 2.14
CA TYR A 171 20.26 -12.14 3.23
C TYR A 171 21.31 -11.09 2.85
N GLN A 172 21.90 -11.15 1.65
CA GLN A 172 22.92 -10.19 1.22
C GLN A 172 22.35 -8.78 1.06
N PHE A 173 21.15 -8.67 0.50
CA PHE A 173 20.44 -7.39 0.37
C PHE A 173 20.15 -6.76 1.74
N VAL A 174 19.58 -7.54 2.67
CA VAL A 174 19.25 -7.06 4.02
C VAL A 174 20.49 -6.85 4.88
N ALA A 175 21.54 -7.65 4.74
CA ALA A 175 22.81 -7.42 5.42
C ALA A 175 23.39 -6.04 5.08
N ARG A 176 23.24 -5.61 3.82
CA ARG A 176 23.65 -4.28 3.38
C ARG A 176 22.70 -3.19 3.88
N TYR A 177 21.42 -3.30 3.56
CA TYR A 177 20.47 -2.19 3.71
C TYR A 177 19.63 -2.20 4.99
N GLY A 178 19.60 -3.30 5.74
CA GLY A 178 19.01 -3.37 7.06
C GLY A 178 19.79 -2.54 8.08
N ALA A 179 19.28 -2.47 9.31
CA ALA A 179 19.86 -1.71 10.42
C ALA A 179 20.89 -2.51 11.23
N ASN A 180 20.92 -3.84 11.10
CA ASN A 180 21.87 -4.67 11.85
C ASN A 180 23.32 -4.42 11.40
N LYS A 181 24.13 -3.85 12.30
CA LYS A 181 25.57 -3.60 12.10
C LYS A 181 26.46 -4.80 12.46
N ASN A 182 25.92 -5.79 13.16
CA ASN A 182 26.66 -6.96 13.65
C ASN A 182 26.59 -8.11 12.63
N ILE A 183 26.93 -7.82 11.37
CA ILE A 183 27.00 -8.81 10.30
C ILE A 183 28.44 -9.31 10.17
N ASP A 184 28.61 -10.63 10.11
CA ASP A 184 29.89 -11.23 9.73
C ASP A 184 30.21 -10.87 8.28
N THR A 185 31.19 -9.99 8.06
CA THR A 185 31.54 -9.50 6.73
C THR A 185 32.25 -10.55 5.87
N THR A 186 32.76 -11.65 6.47
CA THR A 186 33.43 -12.73 5.72
C THR A 186 32.47 -13.52 4.84
N VAL A 187 31.18 -13.37 5.08
CA VAL A 187 30.09 -14.13 4.43
C VAL A 187 29.41 -13.30 3.34
N ILE A 188 29.82 -12.04 3.23
CA ILE A 188 29.36 -11.10 2.22
C ILE A 188 30.06 -11.42 0.91
N LYS A 189 29.26 -11.76 -0.09
CA LYS A 189 29.76 -12.10 -1.43
C LYS A 189 29.43 -10.95 -2.36
N LEU A 190 30.41 -10.36 -3.02
CA LEU A 190 30.20 -9.24 -3.94
C LEU A 190 30.85 -9.50 -5.28
N ASN A 191 30.23 -9.00 -6.34
CA ASN A 191 30.88 -8.85 -7.63
C ASN A 191 31.81 -7.62 -7.58
N THR A 192 33.10 -7.88 -7.41
CA THR A 192 34.16 -6.85 -7.43
C THR A 192 34.81 -6.70 -8.81
N THR A 193 34.27 -7.35 -9.85
CA THR A 193 34.74 -7.18 -11.23
C THR A 193 34.23 -5.84 -11.76
N PRO A 194 35.10 -4.94 -12.26
CA PRO A 194 34.65 -3.69 -12.88
C PRO A 194 33.89 -4.00 -14.18
N ARG A 195 32.84 -3.22 -14.48
CA ARG A 195 32.04 -3.43 -15.71
C ARG A 195 32.82 -3.01 -16.97
N TRP A 196 33.73 -2.05 -16.84
CA TRP A 196 34.70 -1.61 -17.85
C TRP A 196 35.96 -1.06 -17.18
N SER A 197 37.03 -0.82 -17.96
CA SER A 197 38.29 -0.29 -17.42
C SER A 197 38.08 1.06 -16.73
N GLY A 198 38.50 1.17 -15.46
CA GLY A 198 38.35 2.39 -14.65
C GLY A 198 37.00 2.55 -13.96
N ASP A 199 36.09 1.57 -14.06
CA ASP A 199 34.79 1.60 -13.38
C ASP A 199 34.91 1.38 -11.85
N LYS A 200 33.92 1.87 -11.11
CA LYS A 200 33.79 1.61 -9.67
C LYS A 200 33.37 0.16 -9.43
N VAL A 201 33.96 -0.47 -8.41
CA VAL A 201 33.63 -1.84 -8.01
C VAL A 201 32.85 -1.85 -6.70
N ASN A 202 32.01 -2.88 -6.51
CA ASN A 202 31.23 -3.03 -5.28
C ASN A 202 32.14 -3.10 -4.06
N GLN A 203 31.71 -2.45 -2.98
CA GLN A 203 32.39 -2.42 -1.69
C GLN A 203 31.52 -3.06 -0.61
N VAL A 204 32.17 -3.73 0.35
CA VAL A 204 31.50 -4.28 1.53
C VAL A 204 30.92 -3.12 2.34
N LYS A 205 29.59 -3.12 2.50
CA LYS A 205 28.85 -2.27 3.43
C LYS A 205 27.76 -3.13 4.07
N VAL A 206 27.54 -2.92 5.35
CA VAL A 206 26.52 -3.63 6.14
C VAL A 206 25.82 -2.64 7.08
N GLY A 207 24.58 -2.95 7.48
CA GLY A 207 23.88 -2.20 8.51
C GLY A 207 23.64 -0.72 8.18
N LEU A 208 23.36 -0.40 6.90
CA LEU A 208 23.16 0.98 6.45
C LEU A 208 21.88 1.63 7.00
N ASP A 209 20.93 0.83 7.50
CA ASP A 209 19.62 1.26 8.01
C ASP A 209 18.85 2.07 6.95
N LEU A 210 18.75 1.54 5.73
CA LEU A 210 18.11 2.22 4.59
C LEU A 210 16.83 1.53 4.12
N VAL A 211 16.64 0.26 4.44
CA VAL A 211 15.45 -0.53 4.09
C VAL A 211 14.92 -1.24 5.32
N ASN A 212 13.63 -1.06 5.61
CA ASN A 212 12.95 -1.73 6.72
C ASN A 212 11.93 -2.79 6.24
N TYR A 213 11.53 -2.76 4.96
CA TYR A 213 10.52 -3.65 4.39
C TYR A 213 10.98 -4.26 3.08
N VAL A 214 10.82 -5.58 2.98
CA VAL A 214 11.13 -6.37 1.79
C VAL A 214 9.94 -7.25 1.43
N GLU A 215 9.59 -7.29 0.15
CA GLU A 215 8.50 -8.12 -0.37
C GLU A 215 9.06 -9.31 -1.15
N CYS A 216 8.51 -10.49 -0.86
CA CYS A 216 8.96 -11.75 -1.43
C CYS A 216 8.17 -12.08 -2.70
N ASN A 217 8.75 -11.81 -3.88
CA ASN A 217 8.12 -12.03 -5.18
C ASN A 217 6.96 -11.06 -5.48
N ASN A 218 6.44 -11.11 -6.72
CA ASN A 218 5.29 -10.35 -7.18
C ASN A 218 4.26 -11.30 -7.78
N GLU A 219 3.02 -11.25 -7.30
CA GLU A 219 1.91 -12.08 -7.80
C GLU A 219 2.26 -13.58 -7.84
N PRO A 220 2.64 -14.19 -6.70
CA PRO A 220 3.06 -15.59 -6.67
C PRO A 220 1.97 -16.55 -7.17
N ASP A 221 0.70 -16.14 -7.14
CA ASP A 221 -0.47 -16.88 -7.57
C ASP A 221 -0.85 -16.64 -9.04
N LYS A 222 -0.03 -15.94 -9.84
CA LYS A 222 -0.28 -15.53 -11.24
C LYS A 222 -0.67 -16.68 -12.20
N TRP A 223 -1.94 -17.08 -12.16
CA TRP A 223 -2.50 -18.16 -12.98
C TRP A 223 -2.35 -17.89 -14.48
N TRP A 224 -2.35 -16.62 -14.87
CA TRP A 224 -2.28 -16.15 -16.24
C TRP A 224 -0.89 -16.35 -16.89
N GLN A 225 0.18 -16.59 -16.12
CA GLN A 225 1.51 -16.98 -16.63
C GLN A 225 1.71 -18.51 -16.70
N GLY A 226 0.69 -19.29 -16.30
CA GLY A 226 0.72 -20.74 -16.30
C GLY A 226 1.49 -21.36 -15.12
N LYS A 227 1.45 -22.70 -15.04
CA LYS A 227 1.98 -23.47 -13.89
C LYS A 227 3.48 -23.34 -13.65
N ARG A 228 4.26 -22.84 -14.62
CA ARG A 228 5.70 -22.55 -14.41
C ARG A 228 5.94 -21.36 -13.47
N ALA A 229 4.96 -20.46 -13.38
CA ALA A 229 5.05 -19.19 -12.66
C ALA A 229 4.07 -19.12 -11.48
N GLN A 230 2.96 -19.85 -11.54
CA GLN A 230 1.97 -19.93 -10.48
C GLN A 230 2.44 -20.84 -9.33
N GLN A 231 2.28 -20.37 -8.09
CA GLN A 231 2.38 -21.12 -6.84
C GLN A 231 1.00 -21.30 -6.20
N THR A 232 0.79 -22.39 -5.47
CA THR A 232 -0.30 -22.53 -4.47
C THR A 232 0.05 -21.81 -3.17
N GLY A 233 -0.89 -21.70 -2.22
CA GLY A 233 -0.60 -21.11 -0.92
C GLY A 233 0.47 -21.90 -0.15
N ALA A 234 0.46 -23.22 -0.24
CA ALA A 234 1.46 -24.10 0.38
C ALA A 234 2.86 -23.96 -0.28
N GLU A 235 2.94 -23.98 -1.61
CA GLU A 235 4.21 -23.78 -2.33
C GLU A 235 4.78 -22.38 -2.03
N TYR A 236 3.92 -21.37 -1.96
CA TYR A 236 4.35 -20.01 -1.65
C TYR A 236 4.74 -19.85 -0.16
N ALA A 237 4.12 -20.57 0.76
CA ALA A 237 4.55 -20.60 2.15
C ALA A 237 5.94 -21.23 2.33
N ALA A 238 6.27 -22.27 1.57
CA ALA A 238 7.62 -22.84 1.54
C ALA A 238 8.66 -21.81 1.05
N ASN A 239 8.33 -21.08 -0.02
CA ASN A 239 9.13 -19.96 -0.52
C ASN A 239 9.32 -18.88 0.54
N LEU A 240 8.22 -18.33 1.07
CA LEU A 240 8.25 -17.33 2.14
C LEU A 240 9.04 -17.80 3.34
N SER A 241 8.90 -19.06 3.76
CA SER A 241 9.64 -19.56 4.91
C SER A 241 11.14 -19.58 4.67
N ALA A 242 11.62 -19.86 3.45
CA ALA A 242 13.02 -19.75 3.12
C ALA A 242 13.49 -18.28 3.10
N PHE A 243 12.71 -17.41 2.46
CA PHE A 243 12.98 -15.98 2.35
C PHE A 243 12.96 -15.25 3.69
N TYR A 244 12.07 -15.63 4.60
CA TYR A 244 11.82 -14.97 5.89
C TYR A 244 13.03 -15.07 6.81
N ASP A 245 13.42 -16.28 7.19
CA ASP A 245 14.44 -16.56 8.21
C ASP A 245 15.25 -17.84 7.91
N GLY A 246 15.33 -18.23 6.63
CA GLY A 246 16.02 -19.45 6.23
C GLY A 246 15.33 -20.70 6.79
N HIS A 247 14.00 -20.68 6.82
CA HIS A 247 13.15 -21.71 7.42
C HIS A 247 13.58 -22.05 8.85
N LYS A 248 13.49 -21.04 9.72
CA LYS A 248 13.92 -21.10 11.13
C LYS A 248 15.40 -21.45 11.28
N GLY A 249 16.23 -20.94 10.37
CA GLY A 249 17.68 -21.17 10.32
C GLY A 249 18.11 -22.54 9.77
N LYS A 250 17.19 -23.44 9.38
CA LYS A 250 17.53 -24.76 8.81
C LYS A 250 18.32 -24.66 7.50
N LEU A 251 18.19 -23.54 6.77
CA LEU A 251 18.91 -23.27 5.53
C LEU A 251 20.33 -22.69 5.74
N GLY A 252 20.77 -22.55 6.99
CA GLY A 252 22.10 -22.08 7.36
C GLY A 252 22.16 -20.59 7.71
N LYS A 253 23.33 -20.15 8.19
CA LYS A 253 23.54 -18.83 8.84
C LYS A 253 23.41 -17.61 7.92
N TYR A 254 23.40 -17.80 6.60
CA TYR A 254 23.43 -16.71 5.61
C TYR A 254 22.26 -16.80 4.63
N ALA A 255 21.11 -17.26 5.13
CA ALA A 255 19.88 -17.44 4.37
C ALA A 255 18.70 -16.84 5.15
N GLY A 256 17.92 -15.98 4.49
CA GLY A 256 16.74 -15.33 5.04
C GLY A 256 16.95 -13.87 5.43
N ALA A 257 15.91 -13.06 5.25
CA ALA A 257 15.90 -11.63 5.56
C ALA A 257 16.14 -11.38 7.05
N LYS A 258 15.38 -12.05 7.93
CA LYS A 258 15.47 -11.90 9.38
C LYS A 258 16.71 -12.53 9.99
N THR A 259 17.37 -13.44 9.27
CA THR A 259 18.68 -13.94 9.64
C THR A 259 19.74 -12.84 9.50
N ALA A 260 19.63 -11.97 8.50
CA ALA A 260 20.49 -10.80 8.37
C ALA A 260 20.09 -9.69 9.36
N ASP A 261 18.81 -9.35 9.44
CA ASP A 261 18.31 -8.36 10.38
C ASP A 261 16.93 -8.75 10.93
N PRO A 262 16.82 -9.10 12.23
CA PRO A 262 15.55 -9.54 12.81
C PRO A 262 14.46 -8.44 12.79
N ASN A 263 14.84 -7.17 12.65
CA ASN A 263 13.91 -6.04 12.61
C ASN A 263 13.31 -5.79 11.23
N ILE A 264 13.86 -6.39 10.16
CA ILE A 264 13.28 -6.28 8.82
C ILE A 264 11.86 -6.84 8.83
N LYS A 265 10.96 -6.21 8.08
CA LYS A 265 9.59 -6.68 7.88
C LYS A 265 9.47 -7.34 6.52
N VAL A 266 8.94 -8.56 6.51
CA VAL A 266 8.72 -9.33 5.29
C VAL A 266 7.26 -9.24 4.88
N VAL A 267 7.04 -8.76 3.67
CA VAL A 267 5.72 -8.57 3.07
C VAL A 267 5.44 -9.74 2.12
N ILE A 268 4.24 -10.32 2.21
CA ILE A 268 3.73 -11.26 1.20
C ILE A 268 3.78 -10.57 -0.17
N GLY A 269 4.20 -11.29 -1.20
CA GLY A 269 4.12 -10.82 -2.58
C GLY A 269 2.66 -10.56 -2.94
N GLY A 270 2.36 -9.38 -3.47
CA GLY A 270 0.98 -8.99 -3.71
C GLY A 270 0.26 -10.00 -4.60
N LEU A 271 -0.78 -10.64 -4.06
CA LEU A 271 -1.58 -11.65 -4.76
C LEU A 271 -2.31 -11.05 -5.96
N ALA A 272 -2.15 -11.63 -7.15
CA ALA A 272 -2.88 -11.24 -8.36
C ALA A 272 -4.39 -11.55 -8.24
N ARG A 273 -4.73 -12.63 -7.52
CA ARG A 273 -6.09 -12.96 -7.14
C ARG A 273 -6.20 -12.69 -5.65
N PRO A 274 -6.91 -11.63 -5.24
CA PRO A 274 -7.06 -11.30 -3.83
C PRO A 274 -8.05 -12.25 -3.14
N ASP A 275 -7.64 -13.51 -2.96
CA ASP A 275 -8.40 -14.57 -2.32
C ASP A 275 -7.82 -14.83 -0.92
N VAL A 276 -8.60 -14.50 0.11
CA VAL A 276 -8.20 -14.72 1.51
C VAL A 276 -7.93 -16.20 1.82
N ASN A 277 -8.46 -17.15 1.04
CA ASN A 277 -8.17 -18.57 1.23
C ASN A 277 -6.73 -18.93 0.86
N PHE A 278 -6.11 -18.23 -0.09
CA PHE A 278 -4.69 -18.39 -0.37
C PHE A 278 -3.84 -18.02 0.86
N LEU A 279 -4.22 -16.96 1.58
CA LEU A 279 -3.59 -16.58 2.83
C LEU A 279 -3.84 -17.60 3.96
N LYS A 280 -5.04 -18.20 4.02
CA LYS A 280 -5.33 -19.29 4.97
C LYS A 280 -4.45 -20.50 4.73
N GLU A 281 -4.23 -20.89 3.48
CA GLU A 281 -3.31 -21.97 3.10
C GLU A 281 -1.88 -21.68 3.57
N ILE A 282 -1.39 -20.44 3.39
CA ILE A 282 -0.06 -20.05 3.89
C ILE A 282 0.04 -20.22 5.40
N VAL A 283 -0.97 -19.74 6.14
CA VAL A 283 -1.01 -19.81 7.61
C VAL A 283 -1.06 -21.26 8.09
N GLU A 284 -1.86 -22.10 7.46
CA GLU A 284 -1.96 -23.52 7.81
C GLU A 284 -0.66 -24.26 7.50
N TRP A 285 0.00 -23.94 6.39
CA TRP A 285 1.32 -24.46 6.08
C TRP A 285 2.34 -24.04 7.15
N CYS A 286 2.31 -22.77 7.61
CA CYS A 286 3.16 -22.31 8.70
C CYS A 286 2.90 -23.08 9.99
N ARG A 287 1.62 -23.26 10.35
CA ARG A 287 1.23 -24.03 11.54
C ARG A 287 1.81 -25.45 11.49
N THR A 288 1.70 -26.11 10.34
CA THR A 288 2.18 -27.48 10.15
C THR A 288 3.71 -27.59 10.12
N ASN A 289 4.39 -26.70 9.40
CA ASN A 289 5.82 -26.85 9.08
C ASN A 289 6.76 -25.99 9.94
N ARG A 290 6.23 -24.93 10.55
CA ARG A 290 6.97 -24.03 11.47
C ARG A 290 6.50 -24.17 12.91
N GLY A 291 5.25 -24.57 13.13
CA GLY A 291 4.67 -24.79 14.47
C GLY A 291 4.05 -23.53 15.07
N VAL A 292 4.00 -23.50 16.40
CA VAL A 292 3.51 -22.37 17.19
C VAL A 292 4.63 -21.75 18.03
N LYS A 293 4.49 -20.46 18.33
CA LYS A 293 5.36 -19.71 19.24
C LYS A 293 4.98 -20.02 20.69
N ALA A 294 5.82 -19.55 21.62
CA ALA A 294 5.60 -19.75 23.06
C ALA A 294 4.29 -19.15 23.58
N ASP A 295 3.76 -18.11 22.92
CA ASP A 295 2.48 -17.48 23.23
C ASP A 295 1.26 -18.19 22.60
N GLY A 296 1.49 -19.33 21.92
CA GLY A 296 0.45 -20.11 21.25
C GLY A 296 0.07 -19.62 19.85
N SER A 297 0.59 -18.47 19.39
CA SER A 297 0.36 -17.99 18.03
C SER A 297 1.11 -18.82 17.00
N VAL A 298 0.64 -18.85 15.75
CA VAL A 298 1.34 -19.55 14.66
C VAL A 298 2.69 -18.87 14.38
N ASP A 299 3.74 -19.66 14.16
CA ASP A 299 5.04 -19.17 13.70
C ASP A 299 4.96 -18.82 12.20
N LEU A 300 4.35 -17.67 11.89
CA LEU A 300 4.15 -17.16 10.54
C LEU A 300 5.50 -16.85 9.84
N CYS A 301 5.57 -17.06 8.53
CA CYS A 301 6.71 -16.70 7.69
C CYS A 301 6.57 -15.35 6.97
N PHE A 302 5.81 -14.42 7.56
CA PHE A 302 5.60 -13.06 7.04
C PHE A 302 5.21 -12.13 8.20
N ASP A 303 5.37 -10.81 7.98
CA ASP A 303 4.95 -9.77 8.93
C ASP A 303 3.79 -8.90 8.41
N VAL A 304 3.62 -8.82 7.09
CA VAL A 304 2.59 -7.98 6.42
C VAL A 304 1.90 -8.77 5.31
N VAL A 305 0.58 -8.63 5.23
CA VAL A 305 -0.26 -9.22 4.19
C VAL A 305 -0.47 -8.22 3.06
N ASN A 306 -0.53 -8.72 1.83
CA ASN A 306 -0.58 -7.90 0.64
C ASN A 306 -1.34 -8.58 -0.49
N TYR A 307 -2.07 -7.80 -1.28
CA TYR A 307 -2.76 -8.24 -2.49
C TYR A 307 -2.82 -7.13 -3.53
N HIS A 308 -3.11 -7.48 -4.78
CA HIS A 308 -3.39 -6.53 -5.85
C HIS A 308 -4.86 -6.59 -6.21
N LEU A 309 -5.49 -5.42 -6.35
CA LEU A 309 -6.86 -5.34 -6.83
C LEU A 309 -7.06 -4.03 -7.57
N TYR A 310 -7.48 -4.14 -8.81
CA TYR A 310 -7.80 -3.02 -9.67
C TYR A 310 -9.32 -2.93 -9.85
N SER A 311 -9.86 -1.71 -9.75
CA SER A 311 -11.29 -1.48 -9.92
C SER A 311 -11.66 -1.44 -11.41
N ASN A 312 -12.30 -2.49 -11.92
CA ASN A 312 -12.80 -2.55 -13.30
C ASN A 312 -14.07 -3.39 -13.41
N ASP A 313 -14.80 -3.22 -14.50
CA ASP A 313 -15.99 -4.01 -14.83
C ASP A 313 -15.68 -5.24 -15.69
N ASN A 314 -14.40 -5.63 -15.80
CA ASN A 314 -13.98 -6.81 -16.56
C ASN A 314 -14.22 -8.08 -15.74
N THR A 315 -15.49 -8.36 -15.46
CA THR A 315 -15.95 -9.45 -14.60
C THR A 315 -15.95 -10.80 -15.31
N GLY A 316 -14.88 -11.15 -16.03
CA GLY A 316 -14.74 -12.42 -16.79
C GLY A 316 -14.97 -13.72 -16.01
N TRP A 317 -15.27 -13.62 -14.71
CA TRP A 317 -15.56 -14.70 -13.77
C TRP A 317 -17.01 -14.69 -13.22
N PHE A 318 -17.78 -13.61 -13.39
CA PHE A 318 -19.17 -13.50 -12.94
C PHE A 318 -20.09 -13.36 -14.16
N GLY A 319 -20.61 -14.49 -14.64
CA GLY A 319 -21.34 -14.64 -15.90
C GLY A 319 -22.76 -14.03 -15.96
N LYS A 320 -22.99 -12.81 -15.47
CA LYS A 320 -24.28 -12.10 -15.64
C LYS A 320 -24.20 -10.61 -15.97
N PHE A 321 -23.01 -9.99 -15.98
CA PHE A 321 -22.86 -8.56 -16.30
C PHE A 321 -22.26 -8.34 -17.69
N LYS A 322 -22.87 -7.43 -18.46
CA LYS A 322 -22.30 -6.95 -19.72
C LYS A 322 -21.15 -5.99 -19.39
N SER A 323 -19.94 -6.54 -19.29
CA SER A 323 -18.71 -5.77 -19.09
C SER A 323 -18.49 -4.76 -20.23
N ASN A 324 -18.19 -3.51 -19.89
CA ASN A 324 -17.72 -2.49 -20.84
C ASN A 324 -16.20 -2.51 -21.01
N LYS A 325 -15.51 -3.44 -20.31
CA LYS A 325 -14.07 -3.64 -20.33
C LYS A 325 -13.33 -2.32 -20.08
N ARG A 326 -13.58 -1.72 -18.92
CA ARG A 326 -12.94 -0.49 -18.45
C ARG A 326 -12.79 -0.45 -16.93
N GLY A 327 -12.02 0.51 -16.43
CA GLY A 327 -12.03 0.89 -15.03
C GLY A 327 -13.40 1.42 -14.60
N ILE A 328 -13.73 1.25 -13.32
CA ILE A 328 -14.93 1.81 -12.68
C ILE A 328 -14.55 2.56 -11.40
N ALA A 329 -15.39 3.51 -10.97
CA ALA A 329 -15.25 4.13 -9.66
C ALA A 329 -15.07 3.07 -8.55
N PRO A 330 -14.15 3.29 -7.57
CA PRO A 330 -13.76 2.24 -6.64
C PRO A 330 -14.92 1.71 -5.79
N GLU A 331 -15.90 2.57 -5.46
CA GLU A 331 -17.07 2.24 -4.66
C GLU A 331 -18.11 1.40 -5.41
N LEU A 332 -17.98 1.25 -6.73
CA LEU A 332 -18.83 0.37 -7.56
C LEU A 332 -18.24 -1.03 -7.73
N SER A 333 -17.05 -1.28 -7.17
CA SER A 333 -16.38 -2.57 -7.17
C SER A 333 -16.55 -3.30 -5.83
N ASN A 334 -16.10 -4.55 -5.77
CA ASN A 334 -16.05 -5.33 -4.52
C ASN A 334 -14.75 -5.11 -3.72
N MET A 335 -13.98 -4.05 -4.02
CA MET A 335 -12.72 -3.77 -3.33
C MET A 335 -12.84 -3.66 -1.81
N GLY A 336 -13.90 -3.00 -1.33
CA GLY A 336 -14.16 -2.85 0.10
C GLY A 336 -14.42 -4.18 0.79
N GLU A 337 -15.27 -5.02 0.20
CA GLU A 337 -15.58 -6.36 0.73
C GLU A 337 -14.34 -7.26 0.78
N ILE A 338 -13.49 -7.19 -0.25
CA ILE A 338 -12.23 -7.93 -0.29
C ILE A 338 -11.29 -7.43 0.81
N ALA A 339 -11.11 -6.11 0.94
CA ALA A 339 -10.31 -5.52 2.01
C ALA A 339 -10.77 -6.00 3.40
N ASP A 340 -12.09 -5.95 3.65
CA ASP A 340 -12.68 -6.41 4.91
C ASP A 340 -12.34 -7.88 5.18
N SER A 341 -12.39 -8.75 4.17
CA SER A 341 -12.07 -10.17 4.34
C SER A 341 -10.63 -10.42 4.81
N PHE A 342 -9.65 -9.70 4.26
CA PHE A 342 -8.24 -9.80 4.68
C PHE A 342 -8.02 -9.15 6.04
N VAL A 343 -8.63 -7.99 6.31
CA VAL A 343 -8.52 -7.29 7.60
C VAL A 343 -9.14 -8.11 8.73
N GLN A 344 -10.30 -8.72 8.50
CA GLN A 344 -10.94 -9.59 9.48
C GLN A 344 -10.06 -10.82 9.77
N TYR A 345 -9.54 -11.47 8.74
CA TYR A 345 -8.71 -12.66 8.94
C TYR A 345 -7.39 -12.33 9.65
N THR A 346 -6.69 -11.26 9.27
CA THR A 346 -5.47 -10.83 9.96
C THR A 346 -5.71 -10.45 11.42
N THR A 347 -6.84 -9.83 11.73
CA THR A 347 -7.26 -9.53 13.12
C THR A 347 -7.39 -10.81 13.96
N GLN A 348 -7.87 -11.91 13.37
CA GLN A 348 -7.99 -13.21 14.04
C GLN A 348 -6.62 -13.88 14.28
N LEU A 349 -5.64 -13.64 13.40
CA LEU A 349 -4.28 -14.20 13.54
C LEU A 349 -3.43 -13.48 14.59
N GLY A 350 -3.71 -12.20 14.82
CA GLY A 350 -3.03 -11.41 15.83
C GLY A 350 -3.23 -9.91 15.63
N LYS A 351 -3.20 -9.16 16.74
CA LYS A 351 -3.27 -7.70 16.68
C LYS A 351 -2.01 -7.16 16.00
N GLY A 352 -2.19 -6.37 14.93
CA GLY A 352 -1.13 -5.58 14.31
C GLY A 352 -0.52 -6.16 13.03
N ILE A 353 -1.02 -7.27 12.48
CA ILE A 353 -0.66 -7.65 11.11
C ILE A 353 -1.31 -6.66 10.15
N GLU A 354 -0.48 -5.91 9.44
CA GLU A 354 -0.95 -4.93 8.46
C GLU A 354 -1.43 -5.62 7.17
N VAL A 355 -2.42 -5.01 6.53
CA VAL A 355 -2.92 -5.41 5.21
C VAL A 355 -2.69 -4.26 4.26
N TRP A 356 -1.96 -4.50 3.18
CA TRP A 356 -1.61 -3.53 2.15
C TRP A 356 -2.24 -3.92 0.81
N THR A 357 -2.34 -2.95 -0.09
CA THR A 357 -2.38 -3.21 -1.52
C THR A 357 -1.19 -2.55 -2.19
N THR A 358 -0.30 -3.34 -2.77
CA THR A 358 0.90 -2.82 -3.42
C THR A 358 0.72 -2.49 -4.88
N GLU A 359 -0.42 -2.84 -5.47
CA GLU A 359 -0.78 -2.42 -6.81
C GLU A 359 -2.30 -2.25 -6.95
N THR A 360 -2.66 -1.06 -7.41
CA THR A 360 -3.99 -0.69 -7.87
C THR A 360 -3.85 0.56 -8.73
N GLY A 361 -4.89 0.97 -9.44
CA GLY A 361 -4.85 2.19 -10.26
C GLY A 361 -5.72 2.12 -11.49
N TYR A 362 -5.47 3.05 -12.41
CA TYR A 362 -6.26 3.25 -13.62
C TYR A 362 -5.36 3.67 -14.76
N ASP A 363 -5.69 3.18 -15.95
CA ASP A 363 -4.98 3.52 -17.19
C ASP A 363 -5.67 4.69 -17.91
N LEU A 364 -4.99 5.30 -18.89
CA LEU A 364 -5.54 6.39 -19.69
C LEU A 364 -5.78 6.00 -21.15
N SER A 365 -5.36 4.82 -21.58
CA SER A 365 -5.59 4.34 -22.93
C SER A 365 -7.07 4.02 -23.12
N ASP A 366 -7.65 4.53 -24.20
CA ASP A 366 -9.01 4.19 -24.63
C ASP A 366 -9.19 2.68 -24.91
N LYS A 367 -8.11 1.94 -25.14
CA LYS A 367 -8.10 0.48 -25.37
C LYS A 367 -7.93 -0.33 -24.09
N SER A 368 -7.53 0.29 -22.97
CA SER A 368 -7.27 -0.44 -21.74
C SER A 368 -8.56 -0.91 -21.07
N VAL A 369 -8.54 -2.15 -20.57
CA VAL A 369 -9.61 -2.68 -19.70
C VAL A 369 -9.59 -2.08 -18.29
N GLN A 370 -8.55 -1.30 -17.97
CA GLN A 370 -8.36 -0.58 -16.72
C GLN A 370 -8.55 0.93 -16.89
N ARG A 371 -9.05 1.39 -18.05
CA ARG A 371 -9.11 2.82 -18.37
C ARG A 371 -10.03 3.62 -17.47
N ALA A 372 -9.58 4.80 -17.05
CA ALA A 372 -10.45 5.88 -16.59
C ALA A 372 -11.26 6.45 -17.78
N ILE A 373 -12.43 7.03 -17.49
CA ILE A 373 -13.32 7.61 -18.51
C ILE A 373 -13.59 9.08 -18.25
N PRO A 374 -13.90 9.89 -19.27
CA PRO A 374 -14.49 11.21 -19.05
C PRO A 374 -15.83 11.07 -18.32
N ILE A 375 -16.12 11.99 -17.39
CA ILE A 375 -17.40 12.07 -16.67
C ILE A 375 -17.85 13.52 -16.66
N GLY A 376 -19.03 13.79 -17.24
CA GLY A 376 -19.50 15.16 -17.41
C GLY A 376 -18.51 16.00 -18.23
N GLN A 377 -18.05 17.10 -17.64
CA GLN A 377 -17.01 17.97 -18.23
C GLN A 377 -15.58 17.57 -17.84
N LYS A 378 -15.39 16.56 -16.97
CA LYS A 378 -14.06 16.09 -16.55
C LYS A 378 -13.44 15.22 -17.65
N SER A 379 -12.17 15.47 -17.94
CA SER A 379 -11.39 14.57 -18.81
C SER A 379 -11.06 13.26 -18.07
N ALA A 380 -10.73 12.20 -18.82
CA ALA A 380 -10.29 10.93 -18.23
C ALA A 380 -9.10 11.10 -17.28
N LEU A 381 -8.22 12.08 -17.53
CA LEU A 381 -7.08 12.41 -16.68
C LEU A 381 -7.52 12.94 -15.29
N VAL A 382 -8.57 13.76 -15.24
CA VAL A 382 -9.14 14.25 -13.97
C VAL A 382 -9.94 13.14 -13.29
N THR A 383 -10.69 12.33 -14.04
CA THR A 383 -11.38 11.16 -13.48
C THR A 383 -10.40 10.16 -12.87
N GLN A 384 -9.25 9.91 -13.51
CA GLN A 384 -8.17 9.08 -12.94
C GLN A 384 -7.74 9.61 -11.57
N ALA A 385 -7.58 10.92 -11.43
CA ALA A 385 -7.21 11.57 -10.18
C ALA A 385 -8.29 11.44 -9.10
N ASP A 386 -9.55 11.67 -9.45
CA ASP A 386 -10.69 11.47 -8.55
C ASP A 386 -10.72 10.02 -8.04
N TRP A 387 -10.65 9.05 -8.95
CA TRP A 387 -10.75 7.63 -8.60
C TRP A 387 -9.54 7.14 -7.80
N ILE A 388 -8.32 7.59 -8.08
CA ILE A 388 -7.12 7.27 -7.28
C ILE A 388 -7.27 7.77 -5.84
N LEU A 389 -7.69 9.02 -5.67
CA LEU A 389 -7.89 9.59 -4.33
C LEU A 389 -9.03 8.88 -3.60
N ARG A 390 -10.15 8.62 -4.29
CA ARG A 390 -11.29 7.88 -3.75
C ARG A 390 -10.95 6.45 -3.35
N THR A 391 -10.06 5.77 -4.08
CA THR A 391 -9.54 4.45 -3.69
C THR A 391 -8.84 4.51 -2.35
N SER A 392 -8.03 5.55 -2.11
CA SER A 392 -7.36 5.75 -0.82
C SER A 392 -8.36 5.99 0.31
N LEU A 393 -9.34 6.89 0.10
CA LEU A 393 -10.38 7.19 1.09
C LEU A 393 -11.23 5.96 1.41
N MET A 394 -11.61 5.19 0.40
CA MET A 394 -12.31 3.92 0.56
C MET A 394 -11.49 2.92 1.37
N TYR A 395 -10.22 2.72 1.04
CA TYR A 395 -9.35 1.82 1.78
C TYR A 395 -9.03 2.27 3.21
N ALA A 396 -9.07 3.57 3.50
CA ALA A 396 -9.03 4.08 4.87
C ALA A 396 -10.23 3.57 5.70
N ARG A 397 -11.44 3.57 5.12
CA ARG A 397 -12.66 3.04 5.76
C ARG A 397 -12.59 1.54 6.03
N HIS A 398 -11.92 0.80 5.14
CA HIS A 398 -11.77 -0.65 5.22
C HIS A 398 -10.48 -1.10 5.93
N GLY A 399 -9.71 -0.18 6.50
CA GLY A 399 -8.59 -0.49 7.40
C GLY A 399 -7.34 -1.07 6.74
N LEU A 400 -7.08 -0.74 5.46
CA LEU A 400 -5.79 -1.00 4.83
C LEU A 400 -4.73 -0.04 5.36
N SER A 401 -3.55 -0.56 5.66
CA SER A 401 -2.47 0.25 6.25
C SER A 401 -1.66 1.02 5.21
N ARG A 402 -1.58 0.51 3.97
CA ARG A 402 -0.88 1.15 2.84
C ARG A 402 -1.51 0.81 1.50
N VAL A 403 -1.36 1.75 0.57
CA VAL A 403 -1.78 1.63 -0.84
C VAL A 403 -0.64 2.14 -1.71
N PHE A 404 -0.28 1.39 -2.74
CA PHE A 404 0.68 1.81 -3.76
C PHE A 404 0.03 1.76 -5.14
N PHE A 405 0.01 2.91 -5.82
CA PHE A 405 -0.57 3.02 -7.15
C PHE A 405 0.41 2.58 -8.23
N TYR A 406 -0.04 1.77 -9.17
CA TYR A 406 0.67 1.48 -10.40
C TYR A 406 0.35 2.61 -11.40
N ILE A 407 1.30 3.46 -11.81
CA ILE A 407 2.75 3.51 -11.50
C ILE A 407 3.27 4.96 -11.60
N ALA A 408 4.50 5.27 -11.18
CA ALA A 408 5.06 6.62 -11.23
C ALA A 408 5.05 7.21 -12.64
N TYR A 409 5.59 6.52 -13.64
CA TYR A 409 5.63 6.95 -15.04
C TYR A 409 4.97 5.92 -15.95
N ASP A 410 4.41 6.36 -17.07
CA ASP A 410 3.89 5.45 -18.10
C ASP A 410 4.96 4.42 -18.53
N ILE A 411 4.53 3.17 -18.72
CA ILE A 411 5.38 2.11 -19.27
C ILE A 411 5.49 2.26 -20.78
N ASP A 412 4.37 2.57 -21.43
CA ASP A 412 4.34 2.80 -22.86
C ASP A 412 4.86 4.21 -23.18
N PRO A 413 5.70 4.36 -24.22
CA PRO A 413 6.11 5.68 -24.66
C PRO A 413 4.90 6.56 -25.03
N PRO A 414 5.03 7.90 -24.90
CA PRO A 414 3.97 8.81 -25.29
C PRO A 414 3.50 8.57 -26.73
N GLY A 415 2.19 8.40 -26.92
CA GLY A 415 1.59 8.18 -28.23
C GLY A 415 1.68 6.75 -28.78
N THR A 416 2.27 5.80 -28.03
CA THR A 416 2.40 4.40 -28.44
C THR A 416 1.72 3.45 -27.46
N PRO A 417 0.43 3.62 -27.11
CA PRO A 417 -0.24 2.69 -26.22
C PRO A 417 -0.24 1.30 -26.84
N SER A 418 0.38 0.35 -26.15
CA SER A 418 0.33 -1.06 -26.49
C SER A 418 -1.11 -1.51 -26.30
N GLY A 419 -1.79 -1.81 -27.41
CA GLY A 419 -3.20 -2.23 -27.38
C GLY A 419 -3.44 -3.56 -26.65
N SER A 420 -2.38 -4.23 -26.17
CA SER A 420 -2.42 -5.51 -25.46
C SER A 420 -2.14 -5.42 -23.96
N SER A 421 -1.56 -4.32 -23.45
CA SER A 421 -1.30 -4.16 -22.01
C SER A 421 -2.32 -3.22 -21.38
N PRO A 422 -3.02 -3.62 -20.31
CA PRO A 422 -3.99 -2.76 -19.68
C PRO A 422 -3.37 -1.66 -18.80
N PHE A 423 -2.04 -1.58 -18.71
CA PHE A 423 -1.34 -0.70 -17.75
C PHE A 423 -0.30 0.23 -18.39
N GLY A 424 -0.30 0.34 -19.72
CA GLY A 424 0.70 1.07 -20.48
C GLY A 424 0.81 2.56 -20.15
N THR A 425 -0.34 3.20 -19.88
CA THR A 425 -0.45 4.65 -19.65
C THR A 425 -1.01 4.99 -18.25
N SER A 426 -0.70 4.13 -17.28
CA SER A 426 -1.15 4.25 -15.89
C SER A 426 -0.29 5.20 -15.04
N GLY A 427 0.65 5.96 -15.65
CA GLY A 427 1.55 6.86 -14.96
C GLY A 427 0.83 7.96 -14.17
N LEU A 428 1.32 8.30 -12.98
CA LEU A 428 0.85 9.45 -12.18
C LEU A 428 1.73 10.70 -12.40
N LEU A 429 2.89 10.52 -13.00
CA LEU A 429 3.83 11.54 -13.43
C LEU A 429 4.01 11.47 -14.96
N ASN A 430 4.56 12.53 -15.52
CA ASN A 430 5.08 12.56 -16.89
C ASN A 430 6.44 13.26 -16.90
N GLN A 431 7.14 13.27 -18.04
CA GLN A 431 8.45 13.92 -18.14
C GLN A 431 8.40 15.43 -17.83
N GLY A 432 7.26 16.09 -18.04
CA GLY A 432 7.07 17.54 -17.84
C GLY A 432 6.54 17.93 -16.46
N GLY A 433 6.21 16.98 -15.58
CA GLY A 433 5.66 17.28 -14.26
C GLY A 433 4.68 16.24 -13.71
N ARG A 434 3.92 16.67 -12.70
CA ARG A 434 2.86 15.88 -12.08
C ARG A 434 1.63 15.85 -12.98
N ARG A 435 0.92 14.71 -13.00
CA ARG A 435 -0.47 14.66 -13.48
C ARG A 435 -1.42 15.04 -12.33
N PRO A 436 -2.69 15.36 -12.64
CA PRO A 436 -3.69 15.69 -11.61
C PRO A 436 -3.77 14.67 -10.47
N ALA A 437 -3.56 13.37 -10.74
CA ALA A 437 -3.51 12.34 -9.71
C ALA A 437 -2.40 12.61 -8.67
N ALA A 438 -1.16 12.87 -9.11
CA ALA A 438 -0.06 13.19 -8.21
C ALA A 438 -0.27 14.54 -7.50
N ASP A 439 -0.88 15.54 -8.16
CA ASP A 439 -1.27 16.80 -7.50
C ASP A 439 -2.28 16.55 -6.37
N TYR A 440 -3.29 15.70 -6.59
CA TYR A 440 -4.32 15.41 -5.60
C TYR A 440 -3.74 14.69 -4.39
N LEU A 441 -2.83 13.73 -4.60
CA LEU A 441 -2.15 13.03 -3.51
C LEU A 441 -1.23 13.98 -2.72
N LEU A 442 -0.46 14.85 -3.39
CA LEU A 442 0.39 15.86 -2.74
C LEU A 442 -0.44 16.85 -1.91
N GLN A 443 -1.50 17.40 -2.50
CA GLN A 443 -2.39 18.35 -1.85
C GLN A 443 -3.07 17.75 -0.62
N THR A 444 -3.57 16.52 -0.73
CA THR A 444 -4.20 15.81 0.39
C THR A 444 -3.19 15.47 1.48
N THR A 445 -1.96 15.08 1.10
CA THR A 445 -0.86 14.86 2.06
C THR A 445 -0.56 16.12 2.86
N LYS A 446 -0.43 17.28 2.20
CA LYS A 446 -0.14 18.55 2.87
C LYS A 446 -1.29 19.01 3.78
N LEU A 447 -2.53 18.86 3.34
CA LEU A 447 -3.69 19.28 4.12
C LEU A 447 -3.93 18.39 5.34
N MET A 448 -3.96 17.07 5.12
CA MET A 448 -4.47 16.12 6.10
C MET A 448 -3.71 14.79 6.18
N GLY A 449 -2.44 14.76 5.75
CA GLY A 449 -1.66 13.52 5.71
C GLY A 449 -1.53 12.80 7.06
N GLU A 450 -1.57 13.53 8.18
CA GLU A 450 -1.52 12.95 9.54
C GLU A 450 -2.87 12.52 10.09
N TYR A 451 -3.97 12.84 9.42
CA TYR A 451 -5.31 12.52 9.89
C TYR A 451 -5.60 11.03 9.72
N ILE A 452 -6.43 10.50 10.62
CA ILE A 452 -6.86 9.11 10.65
C ILE A 452 -8.37 9.09 10.43
N TYR A 453 -8.86 8.13 9.65
CA TYR A 453 -10.29 7.90 9.48
C TYR A 453 -10.95 7.64 10.84
N GLU A 454 -11.94 8.47 11.21
CA GLU A 454 -12.72 8.34 12.43
C GLU A 454 -14.01 7.58 12.13
N ASN A 455 -14.88 8.08 11.25
CA ASN A 455 -16.18 7.44 10.97
C ASN A 455 -16.87 8.01 9.72
N THR A 456 -17.85 7.29 9.18
CA THR A 456 -18.75 7.78 8.12
C THR A 456 -20.10 8.16 8.74
N ILE A 457 -20.53 9.42 8.61
CA ILE A 457 -21.84 9.90 9.13
C ILE A 457 -22.97 9.86 8.10
N LYS A 458 -22.64 9.75 6.81
CA LYS A 458 -23.59 9.53 5.71
C LYS A 458 -22.92 8.72 4.60
N LYS A 459 -23.67 7.82 3.96
CA LYS A 459 -23.15 6.93 2.90
C LYS A 459 -23.46 7.41 1.47
N ASP A 460 -24.46 8.27 1.29
CA ASP A 460 -24.77 8.88 -0.01
C ASP A 460 -25.28 10.34 0.13
N PRO A 461 -24.43 11.35 -0.15
CA PRO A 461 -23.02 11.22 -0.46
C PRO A 461 -22.28 10.65 0.75
N PHE A 462 -21.06 10.17 0.53
CA PHE A 462 -20.18 9.92 1.65
C PHE A 462 -19.88 11.23 2.37
N VAL A 463 -19.93 11.16 3.69
CA VAL A 463 -19.47 12.20 4.60
C VAL A 463 -18.64 11.50 5.66
N ASP A 464 -17.34 11.49 5.41
CA ASP A 464 -16.36 10.85 6.28
C ASP A 464 -15.74 11.89 7.20
N ILE A 465 -15.50 11.51 8.46
CA ILE A 465 -14.78 12.31 9.44
C ILE A 465 -13.40 11.71 9.59
N TYR A 466 -12.39 12.58 9.52
CA TYR A 466 -11.01 12.26 9.82
C TYR A 466 -10.54 13.14 10.97
N ALA A 467 -9.74 12.58 11.88
CA ALA A 467 -9.25 13.28 13.06
C ALA A 467 -7.74 13.34 13.12
N PHE A 468 -7.23 14.46 13.62
CA PHE A 468 -5.83 14.62 14.02
C PHE A 468 -5.76 15.55 15.23
N LYS A 469 -5.37 15.00 16.39
CA LYS A 469 -5.41 15.70 17.68
C LYS A 469 -6.85 16.18 17.97
N ASP A 470 -7.04 17.48 18.20
CA ASP A 470 -8.31 18.16 18.44
C ASP A 470 -9.03 18.60 17.15
N LYS A 471 -8.43 18.36 15.97
CA LYS A 471 -8.97 18.80 14.69
C LYS A 471 -9.77 17.69 14.02
N LYS A 472 -10.89 18.10 13.39
CA LYS A 472 -11.70 17.26 12.52
C LYS A 472 -11.70 17.81 11.09
N MET A 473 -11.58 16.89 10.14
CA MET A 473 -11.71 17.14 8.70
C MET A 473 -12.87 16.30 8.18
N TYR A 474 -13.86 16.94 7.58
CA TYR A 474 -14.97 16.30 6.91
C TYR A 474 -14.63 16.16 5.43
N VAL A 475 -14.72 14.94 4.90
CA VAL A 475 -14.48 14.65 3.48
C VAL A 475 -15.77 14.17 2.85
N LEU A 476 -16.24 14.91 1.85
CA LEU A 476 -17.51 14.70 1.19
C LEU A 476 -17.29 14.28 -0.26
N VAL A 477 -17.96 13.20 -0.69
CA VAL A 477 -17.87 12.70 -2.07
C VAL A 477 -19.14 11.96 -2.48
N VAL A 478 -19.59 12.18 -3.71
CA VAL A 478 -20.62 11.37 -4.36
C VAL A 478 -19.97 10.07 -4.89
N PRO A 479 -20.34 8.87 -4.38
CA PRO A 479 -19.65 7.63 -4.70
C PRO A 479 -20.14 6.95 -5.98
N ASP A 480 -20.20 7.69 -7.08
CA ASP A 480 -20.54 7.15 -8.39
C ASP A 480 -19.62 7.68 -9.51
N GLU A 481 -20.06 7.47 -10.75
CA GLU A 481 -19.38 7.86 -11.99
C GLU A 481 -20.39 8.42 -13.02
N LYS A 482 -21.41 9.12 -12.54
CA LYS A 482 -22.57 9.60 -13.30
C LYS A 482 -22.67 11.13 -13.42
N ASP A 483 -21.64 11.87 -13.01
CA ASP A 483 -21.65 13.35 -12.93
C ASP A 483 -22.76 13.88 -12.01
N ARG A 484 -23.09 13.12 -10.96
CA ARG A 484 -24.13 13.52 -10.01
C ARG A 484 -23.61 14.59 -9.07
N THR A 485 -24.50 15.54 -8.76
CA THR A 485 -24.31 16.53 -7.70
C THR A 485 -25.38 16.35 -6.63
N GLU A 486 -25.04 16.56 -5.38
CA GLU A 486 -25.99 16.54 -4.26
C GLU A 486 -25.73 17.73 -3.34
N VAL A 487 -26.79 18.41 -2.90
CA VAL A 487 -26.68 19.45 -1.88
C VAL A 487 -26.80 18.79 -0.51
N TYR A 488 -25.78 18.95 0.32
CA TYR A 488 -25.74 18.43 1.68
C TYR A 488 -25.58 19.56 2.69
N GLU A 489 -26.44 19.56 3.71
CA GLU A 489 -26.29 20.44 4.88
C GLU A 489 -25.37 19.75 5.90
N LEU A 490 -24.12 20.22 5.98
CA LEU A 490 -23.15 19.73 6.94
C LEU A 490 -23.27 20.50 8.26
N ASP A 491 -23.42 19.76 9.35
CA ASP A 491 -23.42 20.29 10.71
C ASP A 491 -22.03 20.17 11.34
N LEU A 492 -21.43 21.31 11.68
CA LEU A 492 -20.12 21.42 12.33
C LEU A 492 -20.24 21.69 13.84
N GLY A 493 -21.47 21.79 14.37
CA GLY A 493 -21.77 22.13 15.75
C GLY A 493 -22.11 23.62 15.94
N GLU A 494 -23.11 23.90 16.77
CA GLU A 494 -23.75 25.23 16.94
C GLU A 494 -22.79 26.40 17.25
N LYS A 495 -21.66 26.08 17.88
CA LYS A 495 -20.65 27.07 18.29
C LYS A 495 -19.72 27.48 17.14
N VAL A 496 -19.61 26.67 16.09
CA VAL A 496 -18.79 26.98 14.92
C VAL A 496 -19.43 28.16 14.19
N LYS A 497 -18.62 29.18 13.86
CA LYS A 497 -19.08 30.40 13.17
C LYS A 497 -18.60 30.47 11.72
N LYS A 498 -17.50 29.80 11.40
CA LYS A 498 -16.93 29.72 10.07
C LYS A 498 -16.46 28.30 9.77
N ALA A 499 -16.53 27.95 8.50
CA ALA A 499 -15.97 26.73 7.96
C ALA A 499 -15.02 27.09 6.83
N ARG A 500 -13.89 26.38 6.72
CA ARG A 500 -13.03 26.45 5.55
C ARG A 500 -13.32 25.27 4.64
N VAL A 501 -13.64 25.56 3.39
CA VAL A 501 -13.89 24.57 2.34
C VAL A 501 -12.68 24.53 1.42
N TYR A 502 -12.03 23.39 1.32
CA TYR A 502 -10.89 23.15 0.43
C TYR A 502 -11.32 22.39 -0.81
N LYS A 503 -10.76 22.81 -1.96
CA LYS A 503 -11.02 22.25 -3.28
C LYS A 503 -9.70 21.88 -3.95
N LEU A 504 -9.64 20.64 -4.44
CA LEU A 504 -8.53 20.14 -5.23
C LEU A 504 -8.30 21.01 -6.47
N LYS A 505 -7.04 21.27 -6.80
CA LYS A 505 -6.67 22.16 -7.90
C LYS A 505 -5.52 21.56 -8.73
N PRO A 506 -5.78 20.92 -9.88
CA PRO A 506 -4.71 20.41 -10.74
C PRO A 506 -3.64 21.48 -11.05
N GLY A 507 -2.37 21.06 -11.08
CA GLY A 507 -1.22 21.92 -11.30
C GLY A 507 -0.77 22.75 -10.09
N ALA A 508 -1.42 22.60 -8.93
CA ALA A 508 -1.07 23.32 -7.70
C ALA A 508 -0.43 22.39 -6.65
N ASP A 509 0.36 23.01 -5.79
CA ASP A 509 1.01 22.35 -4.66
C ASP A 509 0.10 22.24 -3.43
N GLU A 510 -0.94 23.05 -3.35
CA GLU A 510 -1.91 23.13 -2.25
C GLU A 510 -3.33 23.26 -2.81
N MET A 511 -4.32 22.78 -2.05
CA MET A 511 -5.74 22.98 -2.39
C MET A 511 -6.11 24.46 -2.36
N ALA A 512 -7.00 24.89 -3.26
CA ALA A 512 -7.67 26.17 -3.10
C ALA A 512 -8.60 26.11 -1.88
N HIS A 513 -8.86 27.24 -1.22
CA HIS A 513 -9.83 27.28 -0.13
C HIS A 513 -10.63 28.57 -0.09
N GLU A 514 -11.80 28.49 0.54
CA GLU A 514 -12.66 29.62 0.87
C GLU A 514 -13.23 29.46 2.28
N ASP A 515 -13.41 30.59 2.97
CA ASP A 515 -14.01 30.63 4.31
C ASP A 515 -15.48 31.05 4.20
N ILE A 516 -16.37 30.22 4.71
CA ILE A 516 -17.83 30.41 4.63
C ILE A 516 -18.38 30.59 6.05
N ALA A 517 -19.23 31.60 6.24
CA ALA A 517 -19.95 31.78 7.49
C ALA A 517 -21.01 30.68 7.67
N THR A 518 -21.03 30.05 8.83
CA THR A 518 -22.04 29.04 9.17
C THR A 518 -23.36 29.71 9.58
N LYS A 519 -24.48 29.05 9.32
CA LYS A 519 -25.79 29.42 9.88
C LYS A 519 -26.14 28.42 10.99
N GLY A 520 -25.99 28.84 12.25
CA GLY A 520 -26.22 27.97 13.41
C GLY A 520 -25.29 26.75 13.47
N GLY A 521 -24.02 26.90 13.08
CA GLY A 521 -23.06 25.78 13.01
C GLY A 521 -23.12 24.97 11.72
N LYS A 522 -24.05 25.28 10.81
CA LYS A 522 -24.28 24.52 9.58
C LYS A 522 -23.86 25.26 8.32
N ILE A 523 -23.46 24.50 7.29
CA ILE A 523 -23.20 25.00 5.93
C ILE A 523 -23.90 24.13 4.90
N SER A 524 -24.34 24.73 3.80
CA SER A 524 -24.85 24.01 2.63
C SER A 524 -23.72 23.85 1.63
N VAL A 525 -23.46 22.62 1.18
CA VAL A 525 -22.34 22.29 0.29
C VAL A 525 -22.87 21.48 -0.89
N THR A 526 -22.48 21.84 -2.11
CA THR A 526 -22.71 21.01 -3.29
C THR A 526 -21.59 19.98 -3.37
N VAL A 527 -21.94 18.72 -3.12
CA VAL A 527 -21.04 17.57 -3.19
C VAL A 527 -21.07 16.99 -4.60
N THR A 528 -19.91 16.61 -5.10
CA THR A 528 -19.72 15.97 -6.41
C THR A 528 -18.85 14.72 -6.25
N GLU A 529 -18.53 14.06 -7.36
CA GLU A 529 -17.59 12.94 -7.39
C GLU A 529 -16.13 13.33 -7.05
N THR A 530 -15.78 14.62 -7.13
CA THR A 530 -14.46 15.10 -6.72
C THR A 530 -14.49 15.37 -5.21
N PRO A 531 -13.62 14.74 -4.41
CA PRO A 531 -13.62 14.92 -2.96
C PRO A 531 -13.50 16.39 -2.54
N THR A 532 -14.36 16.82 -1.63
CA THR A 532 -14.34 18.15 -1.00
C THR A 532 -14.01 18.01 0.47
N PHE A 533 -13.14 18.88 1.00
CA PHE A 533 -12.63 18.79 2.36
C PHE A 533 -13.07 20.02 3.15
N ILE A 534 -13.57 19.83 4.37
CA ILE A 534 -14.16 20.90 5.17
C ILE A 534 -13.69 20.79 6.61
N GLN A 535 -13.26 21.90 7.19
CA GLN A 535 -12.93 21.98 8.61
C GLN A 535 -13.59 23.21 9.25
N ALA A 536 -13.91 23.11 10.53
CA ALA A 536 -14.24 24.27 11.35
C ALA A 536 -12.99 25.13 11.58
N ILE A 537 -13.14 26.46 11.61
CA ILE A 537 -12.05 27.42 11.88
C ILE A 537 -12.45 28.50 12.89
#